data_AF-A0A4R4E697-F1
#
_entry.id   AF-A0A4R4E697-F1
#
_cell.length_a   1.000
_cell.length_b   1.000
_cell.length_c   1.000
_cell.angle_alpha   90.00
_cell.angle_beta   90.00
_cell.angle_gamma   90.00
#
_symmetry.space_group_name_H-M   'P 1'
#
loop_
_entity.id
_entity.type
_entity.pdbx_description
1 polymer ?
#
loop_
_entity_poly.entity_id
_entity_poly.type
_entity_poly.pdbx_seq_one_letter_code
_entity_poly.pdbx_strand_id
1 'polypeptide(L)'
;MVIALSLVSSSFAYATKVVIDPGHGGSDSGAIGVNGIQEKAINLDVSLKVRDLLNAAGIETAMSRTDDRYISLADRIAFSNRQDADLLVSIHSNSHTSSSANGGLILYYDSKYPQASYPASSEMIYYSPISKLFAQTVLDEYIGTTGLQNKGLMESSVYMVRKGTVPSILVETAFVSNWNDATILADESKRKQIAQGIANGIIKYTQIIFPDTVNHWARESILEMNKRGWLSGYRNYYQPNNPLTRAEFISLMNRVFDFDKLESIGTNESHVFPDLSQKHWAYQDVMKGAKLGLLQGYPDGTIRPDTPISRGETAYLFNLLIKASDNNTRTSDRFSDVPSDLWSAEAIYALYDAGIINGYNQNEFKPNYTMLRSEMAVLLDRYLKTQK
;
A
#
# COMPACT_ATOMS: atom_id res chain seq x y z
N MET A 1 33.44 11.42 -24.03
CA MET A 1 32.77 11.06 -22.77
C MET A 1 31.36 11.61 -22.83
N VAL A 2 30.43 10.82 -23.38
CA VAL A 2 29.02 11.23 -23.51
C VAL A 2 28.32 10.77 -22.25
N ILE A 3 27.92 11.73 -21.41
CA ILE A 3 27.06 11.48 -20.26
C ILE A 3 25.70 11.11 -20.84
N ALA A 4 25.43 9.81 -20.93
CA ALA A 4 24.08 9.33 -21.16
C ALA A 4 23.28 9.69 -19.91
N LEU A 5 22.52 10.79 -20.00
CA LEU A 5 21.45 11.09 -19.06
C LEU A 5 20.44 9.96 -19.21
N SER A 6 20.55 8.91 -18.39
CA SER A 6 19.46 7.97 -18.25
C SER A 6 18.30 8.77 -17.68
N LEU A 7 17.32 9.07 -18.53
CA LEU A 7 15.99 9.43 -18.10
C LEU A 7 15.53 8.25 -17.25
N VAL A 8 15.72 8.38 -15.93
CA VAL A 8 15.04 7.56 -14.94
C VAL A 8 13.59 7.63 -15.35
N SER A 9 13.06 6.50 -15.83
CA SER A 9 11.68 6.38 -16.28
C SER A 9 10.83 7.09 -15.25
N SER A 10 10.12 8.13 -15.68
CA SER A 10 9.19 8.87 -14.84
C SER A 10 8.28 7.82 -14.25
N SER A 11 8.51 7.45 -12.98
CA SER A 11 7.46 6.84 -12.19
C SER A 11 6.33 7.84 -12.33
N PHE A 12 5.27 7.47 -13.05
CA PHE A 12 4.05 8.25 -13.08
C PHE A 12 3.69 8.42 -11.61
N ALA A 13 4.01 9.59 -11.05
CA ALA A 13 3.55 9.97 -9.74
C ALA A 13 2.06 10.18 -9.95
N TYR A 14 1.29 9.11 -9.74
CA TYR A 14 -0.16 9.21 -9.70
C TYR A 14 -0.48 10.25 -8.63
N ALA A 15 -1.14 11.32 -9.02
CA ALA A 15 -1.62 12.31 -8.08
C ALA A 15 -2.63 11.61 -7.16
N THR A 16 -2.32 11.50 -5.87
CA THR A 16 -3.22 10.89 -4.89
C THR A 16 -4.57 11.59 -4.93
N LYS A 17 -5.66 10.82 -5.01
CA LYS A 17 -7.02 11.36 -4.93
C LYS A 17 -7.64 11.17 -3.56
N VAL A 18 -8.04 12.27 -2.93
CA VAL A 18 -8.67 12.27 -1.62
C VAL A 18 -10.16 12.58 -1.75
N VAL A 19 -11.00 11.65 -1.31
CA VAL A 19 -12.43 11.93 -1.13
C VAL A 19 -12.65 12.52 0.24
N ILE A 20 -13.23 13.72 0.26
CA ILE A 20 -13.62 14.43 1.48
C ILE A 20 -15.14 14.30 1.63
N ASP A 21 -15.57 13.80 2.77
CA ASP A 21 -16.98 13.58 3.08
C ASP A 21 -17.42 14.51 4.22
N PRO A 22 -18.12 15.63 3.92
CA PRO A 22 -18.71 16.44 4.96
C PRO A 22 -19.89 15.69 5.58
N GLY A 23 -19.78 15.31 6.85
CA GLY A 23 -20.80 14.56 7.58
C GLY A 23 -22.17 15.24 7.56
N HIS A 24 -23.25 14.45 7.64
CA HIS A 24 -24.65 14.92 7.64
C HIS A 24 -25.04 15.70 6.38
N GLY A 25 -26.11 16.51 6.44
CA GLY A 25 -26.58 17.39 5.36
C GLY A 25 -28.08 17.24 5.06
N GLY A 26 -28.68 18.31 4.53
CA GLY A 26 -30.10 18.37 4.21
C GLY A 26 -30.97 18.14 5.45
N SER A 27 -31.82 17.10 5.39
CA SER A 27 -32.73 16.70 6.47
C SER A 27 -32.04 16.15 7.71
N ASP A 28 -30.76 15.78 7.60
CA ASP A 28 -29.94 15.36 8.73
C ASP A 28 -29.06 16.53 9.17
N SER A 29 -29.40 17.16 10.30
CA SER A 29 -28.64 18.29 10.86
C SER A 29 -27.33 17.87 11.51
N GLY A 30 -27.16 16.58 11.81
CA GLY A 30 -26.25 16.15 12.87
C GLY A 30 -26.65 16.74 14.22
N ALA A 31 -25.68 16.85 15.13
CA ALA A 31 -25.87 17.49 16.41
C ALA A 31 -26.18 18.99 16.28
N ILE A 32 -27.11 19.46 17.11
CA ILE A 32 -27.35 20.89 17.33
C ILE A 32 -26.64 21.26 18.63
N GLY A 33 -25.58 22.04 18.48
CA GLY A 33 -24.71 22.46 19.55
C GLY A 33 -25.20 23.70 20.30
N VAL A 34 -24.30 24.18 21.15
CA VAL A 34 -24.45 25.44 21.88
C VAL A 34 -24.82 26.58 20.92
N ASN A 35 -25.77 27.43 21.32
CA ASN A 35 -26.27 28.57 20.54
C ASN A 35 -26.83 28.22 19.15
N GLY A 36 -27.25 26.97 18.93
CA GLY A 36 -27.86 26.53 17.66
C GLY A 36 -26.87 26.27 16.54
N ILE A 37 -25.56 26.12 16.85
CA ILE A 37 -24.56 25.68 15.88
C ILE A 37 -24.99 24.32 15.30
N GLN A 38 -25.08 24.22 13.99
CA GLN A 38 -25.43 22.98 13.31
C GLN A 38 -24.17 22.27 12.84
N GLU A 39 -23.98 21.03 13.28
CA GLU A 39 -22.85 20.20 12.89
C GLU A 39 -22.70 20.12 11.36
N LYS A 40 -23.78 19.87 10.61
CA LYS A 40 -23.73 19.77 9.14
C LYS A 40 -23.13 20.99 8.44
N ALA A 41 -23.30 22.18 9.03
CA ALA A 41 -22.80 23.44 8.47
C ALA A 41 -21.31 23.60 8.76
N ILE A 42 -20.88 23.28 9.98
CA ILE A 42 -19.46 23.26 10.37
C ILE A 42 -18.70 22.22 9.53
N ASN A 43 -19.25 21.02 9.40
CA ASN A 43 -18.64 19.94 8.62
C ASN A 43 -18.43 20.36 7.17
N LEU A 44 -19.43 20.98 6.53
CA LEU A 44 -19.32 21.47 5.16
C LEU A 44 -18.25 22.55 5.04
N ASP A 45 -18.26 23.54 5.92
CA ASP A 45 -17.34 24.67 5.89
C ASP A 45 -15.88 24.24 6.04
N VAL A 46 -15.59 23.40 7.05
CA VAL A 46 -14.24 22.85 7.27
C VAL A 46 -13.82 21.99 6.08
N SER A 47 -14.71 21.15 5.56
CA SER A 47 -14.40 20.27 4.42
C SER A 47 -14.07 21.03 3.14
N LEU A 48 -14.79 22.12 2.84
CA LEU A 48 -14.49 22.99 1.69
C LEU A 48 -13.09 23.62 1.82
N LYS A 49 -12.73 24.06 3.04
CA LYS A 49 -11.40 24.60 3.32
C LYS A 49 -10.30 23.54 3.18
N VAL A 50 -10.53 22.31 3.68
CA VAL A 50 -9.60 21.18 3.49
C VAL A 50 -9.42 20.90 2.00
N ARG A 51 -10.51 20.83 1.23
CA ARG A 51 -10.47 20.66 -0.23
C ARG A 51 -9.56 21.70 -0.90
N ASP A 52 -9.76 22.97 -0.59
CA ASP A 52 -9.02 24.07 -1.22
C ASP A 52 -7.52 24.01 -0.89
N LEU A 53 -7.18 23.66 0.35
CA LEU A 53 -5.79 23.48 0.77
C LEU A 53 -5.11 22.29 0.10
N LEU A 54 -5.81 21.15 -0.03
CA LEU A 54 -5.28 19.98 -0.72
C LEU A 54 -5.09 20.25 -2.22
N ASN A 55 -6.06 20.88 -2.88
CA ASN A 55 -5.95 21.27 -4.28
C ASN A 55 -4.78 22.25 -4.51
N ALA A 56 -4.56 23.21 -3.60
CA ALA A 56 -3.42 24.12 -3.64
C ALA A 56 -2.07 23.41 -3.47
N ALA A 57 -2.06 22.26 -2.77
CA ALA A 57 -0.89 21.39 -2.61
C ALA A 57 -0.71 20.39 -3.78
N GLY A 58 -1.56 20.44 -4.82
CA GLY A 58 -1.50 19.56 -5.98
C GLY A 58 -2.09 18.17 -5.76
N ILE A 59 -2.87 17.98 -4.69
CA ILE A 59 -3.59 16.74 -4.39
C ILE A 59 -4.99 16.83 -4.99
N GLU A 60 -5.39 15.82 -5.79
CA GLU A 60 -6.71 15.79 -6.38
C GLU A 60 -7.76 15.51 -5.30
N THR A 61 -8.89 16.23 -5.35
CA THR A 61 -9.98 16.04 -4.38
C THR A 61 -11.33 15.84 -5.05
N ALA A 62 -12.17 15.05 -4.41
CA ALA A 62 -13.59 14.94 -4.72
C ALA A 62 -14.39 15.03 -3.42
N MET A 63 -15.57 15.65 -3.46
CA MET A 63 -16.41 15.82 -2.25
C MET A 63 -17.73 15.08 -2.39
N SER A 64 -18.14 14.34 -1.36
CA SER A 64 -19.45 13.66 -1.37
C SER A 64 -20.60 14.66 -1.53
N ARG A 65 -20.50 15.84 -0.90
CA ARG A 65 -21.37 17.00 -1.11
C ARG A 65 -20.57 18.31 -1.05
N THR A 66 -21.04 19.33 -1.77
CA THR A 66 -20.51 20.70 -1.75
C THR A 66 -21.54 21.75 -1.32
N ASP A 67 -22.74 21.30 -0.95
CA ASP A 67 -23.88 22.09 -0.49
C ASP A 67 -24.61 21.36 0.66
N ASP A 68 -25.73 21.92 1.12
CA ASP A 68 -26.56 21.35 2.19
C ASP A 68 -27.59 20.33 1.65
N ARG A 69 -27.11 19.24 1.04
CA ARG A 69 -27.95 18.10 0.62
C ARG A 69 -27.76 16.89 1.54
N TYR A 70 -28.82 16.10 1.68
CA TYR A 70 -28.75 14.79 2.33
C TYR A 70 -28.10 13.76 1.40
N ILE A 71 -27.21 12.93 1.95
CA ILE A 71 -26.62 11.76 1.28
C ILE A 71 -26.54 10.62 2.29
N SER A 72 -27.04 9.44 1.90
CA SER A 72 -26.97 8.23 2.73
C SER A 72 -25.53 7.77 2.94
N LEU A 73 -25.26 7.05 4.03
CA LEU A 73 -23.92 6.52 4.30
C LEU A 73 -23.44 5.57 3.20
N ALA A 74 -24.33 4.76 2.64
CA ALA A 74 -24.02 3.85 1.54
C ALA A 74 -23.65 4.62 0.26
N ASP A 75 -24.37 5.70 -0.07
CA ASP A 75 -24.10 6.51 -1.24
C ASP A 75 -22.78 7.30 -1.13
N ARG A 76 -22.36 7.67 0.09
CA ARG A 76 -21.05 8.28 0.34
C ARG A 76 -19.91 7.33 0.00
N ILE A 77 -20.02 6.06 0.43
CA ILE A 77 -19.05 5.01 0.05
C ILE A 77 -19.10 4.74 -1.45
N ALA A 78 -20.29 4.58 -2.03
CA ALA A 78 -20.43 4.36 -3.46
C ALA A 78 -19.87 5.53 -4.29
N PHE A 79 -20.02 6.76 -3.82
CA PHE A 79 -19.38 7.94 -4.41
C PHE A 79 -17.87 7.82 -4.36
N SER A 80 -17.29 7.51 -3.19
CA SER A 80 -15.84 7.35 -3.03
C SER A 80 -15.26 6.33 -4.02
N ASN A 81 -15.94 5.20 -4.19
CA ASN A 81 -15.51 4.14 -5.08
C ASN A 81 -15.57 4.57 -6.56
N ARG A 82 -16.63 5.29 -6.96
CA ARG A 82 -16.75 5.83 -8.32
C ARG A 82 -15.71 6.90 -8.67
N GLN A 83 -15.12 7.54 -7.66
CA GLN A 83 -14.06 8.52 -7.87
C GLN A 83 -12.68 7.87 -8.05
N ASP A 84 -12.56 6.55 -7.87
CA ASP A 84 -11.27 5.85 -7.78
C ASP A 84 -10.37 6.47 -6.71
N ALA A 85 -10.95 6.85 -5.57
CA ALA A 85 -10.22 7.45 -4.46
C ALA A 85 -9.05 6.59 -3.99
N ASP A 86 -8.02 7.24 -3.45
CA ASP A 86 -6.91 6.56 -2.75
C ASP A 86 -7.04 6.72 -1.23
N LEU A 87 -7.76 7.76 -0.77
CA LEU A 87 -8.02 8.07 0.63
C LEU A 87 -9.46 8.57 0.82
N LEU A 88 -10.07 8.25 1.95
CA LEU A 88 -11.38 8.75 2.36
C LEU A 88 -11.28 9.44 3.74
N VAL A 89 -11.73 10.69 3.80
CA VAL A 89 -11.75 11.49 5.05
C VAL A 89 -13.16 11.99 5.27
N SER A 90 -13.85 11.44 6.27
CA SER A 90 -15.13 11.98 6.73
C SER A 90 -14.89 13.02 7.82
N ILE A 91 -15.51 14.20 7.73
CA ILE A 91 -15.30 15.31 8.67
C ILE A 91 -16.60 15.56 9.42
N HIS A 92 -16.50 15.45 10.75
CA HIS A 92 -17.59 15.60 11.71
C HIS A 92 -17.24 16.60 12.82
N SER A 93 -18.26 17.01 13.57
CA SER A 93 -18.10 17.85 14.75
C SER A 93 -18.86 17.19 15.89
N ASN A 94 -18.09 16.66 16.83
CA ASN A 94 -18.54 15.72 17.84
C ASN A 94 -19.63 16.31 18.74
N SER A 95 -20.33 15.43 19.46
CA SER A 95 -21.26 15.81 20.51
C SER A 95 -21.29 14.75 21.60
N HIS A 96 -21.55 15.18 22.82
CA HIS A 96 -21.63 14.28 23.96
C HIS A 96 -22.65 14.78 24.99
N THR A 97 -23.26 13.87 25.73
CA THR A 97 -24.25 14.19 26.78
C THR A 97 -23.65 15.00 27.93
N SER A 98 -22.38 14.76 28.24
CA SER A 98 -21.60 15.63 29.13
C SER A 98 -21.05 16.84 28.36
N SER A 99 -21.50 18.03 28.74
CA SER A 99 -21.05 19.30 28.16
C SER A 99 -19.59 19.65 28.47
N SER A 100 -18.92 18.91 29.36
CA SER A 100 -17.49 19.07 29.65
C SER A 100 -16.57 18.33 28.67
N ALA A 101 -17.10 17.43 27.83
CA ALA A 101 -16.31 16.75 26.81
C ALA A 101 -15.94 17.73 25.68
N ASN A 102 -14.66 17.82 25.34
CA ASN A 102 -14.09 18.80 24.42
C ASN A 102 -12.87 18.24 23.68
N GLY A 103 -12.33 18.98 22.72
CA GLY A 103 -11.14 18.62 21.95
C GLY A 103 -11.42 17.77 20.71
N GLY A 104 -10.34 17.40 20.01
CA GLY A 104 -10.40 16.67 18.74
C GLY A 104 -9.93 15.23 18.86
N LEU A 105 -10.53 14.34 18.07
CA LEU A 105 -10.13 12.94 17.93
C LEU A 105 -10.34 12.44 16.50
N ILE A 106 -9.73 11.30 16.17
CA ILE A 106 -9.92 10.66 14.86
C ILE A 106 -10.32 9.19 15.06
N LEU A 107 -11.38 8.79 14.35
CA LEU A 107 -11.90 7.45 14.35
C LEU A 107 -11.31 6.68 13.19
N TYR A 108 -11.04 5.40 13.43
CA TYR A 108 -10.61 4.45 12.42
C TYR A 108 -11.16 3.05 12.74
N TYR A 109 -11.25 2.18 11.74
CA TYR A 109 -11.58 0.77 11.97
C TYR A 109 -10.33 -0.03 12.32
N ASP A 110 -10.36 -0.76 13.44
CA ASP A 110 -9.32 -1.72 13.82
C ASP A 110 -9.83 -3.15 13.64
N SER A 111 -9.21 -3.89 12.70
CA SER A 111 -9.57 -5.28 12.39
C SER A 111 -9.30 -6.26 13.54
N LYS A 112 -8.55 -5.85 14.57
CA LYS A 112 -8.39 -6.63 15.82
C LYS A 112 -9.65 -6.68 16.67
N TYR A 113 -10.60 -5.77 16.46
CA TYR A 113 -11.86 -5.69 17.20
C TYR A 113 -13.08 -5.83 16.26
N PRO A 114 -13.23 -7.00 15.59
CA PRO A 114 -14.25 -7.18 14.57
C PRO A 114 -15.67 -7.12 15.15
N GLN A 115 -16.59 -6.52 14.39
CA GLN A 115 -18.00 -6.45 14.75
C GLN A 115 -18.79 -7.52 13.99
N ALA A 116 -18.98 -8.69 14.60
CA ALA A 116 -19.61 -9.85 13.93
C ALA A 116 -21.01 -9.54 13.36
N SER A 117 -21.84 -8.78 14.10
CA SER A 117 -23.19 -8.40 13.68
C SER A 117 -23.21 -7.34 12.56
N TYR A 118 -22.11 -6.61 12.37
CA TYR A 118 -22.00 -5.55 11.37
C TYR A 118 -20.57 -5.53 10.81
N PRO A 119 -20.21 -6.48 9.93
CA PRO A 119 -18.83 -6.66 9.50
C PRO A 119 -18.33 -5.50 8.63
N ALA A 120 -17.01 -5.27 8.71
CA ALA A 120 -16.30 -4.42 7.78
C ALA A 120 -16.39 -4.91 6.33
N SER A 121 -16.09 -4.03 5.38
CA SER A 121 -15.76 -4.46 4.01
C SER A 121 -14.50 -5.32 4.03
N SER A 122 -14.36 -6.24 3.07
CA SER A 122 -13.17 -7.07 2.95
C SER A 122 -11.91 -6.23 2.71
N GLU A 123 -12.06 -5.14 1.97
CA GLU A 123 -11.03 -4.15 1.70
C GLU A 123 -10.58 -3.45 2.99
N MET A 124 -11.52 -3.03 3.86
CA MET A 124 -11.15 -2.33 5.09
C MET A 124 -10.43 -3.24 6.09
N ILE A 125 -10.68 -4.55 6.07
CA ILE A 125 -9.89 -5.50 6.88
C ILE A 125 -8.41 -5.42 6.48
N TYR A 126 -8.14 -5.36 5.18
CA TYR A 126 -6.78 -5.19 4.65
C TYR A 126 -6.21 -3.79 4.95
N TYR A 127 -7.01 -2.74 4.75
CA TYR A 127 -6.56 -1.36 4.96
C TYR A 127 -6.52 -0.92 6.43
N SER A 128 -7.02 -1.70 7.38
CA SER A 128 -7.11 -1.28 8.79
C SER A 128 -5.78 -0.77 9.39
N PRO A 129 -4.63 -1.47 9.25
CA PRO A 129 -3.34 -0.94 9.73
C PRO A 129 -2.91 0.35 9.02
N ILE A 130 -3.27 0.48 7.74
CA ILE A 130 -2.95 1.62 6.89
C ILE A 130 -3.82 2.83 7.27
N SER A 131 -5.11 2.62 7.52
CA SER A 131 -6.06 3.61 8.07
C SER A 131 -5.62 4.10 9.45
N LYS A 132 -5.08 3.21 10.31
CA LYS A 132 -4.54 3.61 11.62
C LYS A 132 -3.34 4.55 11.48
N LEU A 133 -2.39 4.21 10.61
CA LEU A 133 -1.26 5.09 10.32
C LEU A 133 -1.73 6.44 9.75
N PHE A 134 -2.70 6.40 8.84
CA PHE A 134 -3.29 7.60 8.28
C PHE A 134 -3.94 8.48 9.37
N ALA A 135 -4.77 7.87 10.22
CA ALA A 135 -5.42 8.54 11.34
C ALA A 135 -4.40 9.19 12.30
N GLN A 136 -3.34 8.46 12.68
CA GLN A 136 -2.31 9.01 13.56
C GLN A 136 -1.61 10.22 12.91
N THR A 137 -1.25 10.11 11.63
CA THR A 137 -0.57 11.18 10.89
C THR A 137 -1.44 12.43 10.82
N VAL A 138 -2.75 12.28 10.57
CA VAL A 138 -3.69 13.40 10.56
C VAL A 138 -3.88 13.98 11.96
N LEU A 139 -4.01 13.15 12.99
CA LEU A 139 -4.21 13.61 14.36
C LEU A 139 -3.04 14.47 14.85
N ASP A 140 -1.80 14.03 14.58
CA ASP A 140 -0.59 14.72 15.05
C ASP A 140 -0.50 16.15 14.47
N GLU A 141 -0.71 16.30 13.15
CA GLU A 141 -0.69 17.61 12.49
C GLU A 141 -1.91 18.46 12.87
N TYR A 142 -3.08 17.83 12.98
CA TYR A 142 -4.33 18.50 13.35
C TYR A 142 -4.25 19.12 14.75
N ILE A 143 -3.90 18.32 15.76
CA ILE A 143 -3.77 18.79 17.14
C ILE A 143 -2.59 19.75 17.27
N GLY A 144 -1.46 19.47 16.64
CA GLY A 144 -0.28 20.35 16.67
C GLY A 144 -0.57 21.74 16.10
N THR A 145 -1.41 21.83 15.06
CA THR A 145 -1.79 23.11 14.44
C THR A 145 -2.82 23.89 15.26
N THR A 146 -3.76 23.19 15.90
CA THR A 146 -4.90 23.84 16.56
C THR A 146 -4.72 24.09 18.05
N GLY A 147 -3.88 23.29 18.72
CA GLY A 147 -3.75 23.30 20.18
C GLY A 147 -4.99 22.82 20.93
N LEU A 148 -5.95 22.20 20.23
CA LEU A 148 -7.13 21.60 20.86
C LEU A 148 -6.72 20.47 21.80
N GLN A 149 -7.57 20.17 22.79
CA GLN A 149 -7.34 19.02 23.64
C GLN A 149 -7.26 17.74 22.80
N ASN A 150 -6.16 17.01 22.94
CA ASN A 150 -5.95 15.77 22.23
C ASN A 150 -6.75 14.64 22.89
N LYS A 151 -7.77 14.13 22.20
CA LYS A 151 -8.55 12.96 22.64
C LYS A 151 -8.07 11.65 22.01
N GLY A 152 -7.03 11.70 21.18
CA GLY A 152 -6.37 10.53 20.63
C GLY A 152 -7.08 9.93 19.42
N LEU A 153 -6.65 8.71 19.08
CA LEU A 153 -7.37 7.85 18.15
C LEU A 153 -8.45 7.07 18.88
N MET A 154 -9.55 6.79 18.18
CA MET A 154 -10.63 5.97 18.69
C MET A 154 -10.96 4.85 17.71
N GLU A 155 -10.77 3.60 18.11
CA GLU A 155 -11.28 2.46 17.35
C GLU A 155 -12.81 2.56 17.25
N SER A 156 -13.34 2.47 16.03
CA SER A 156 -14.77 2.62 15.81
C SER A 156 -15.27 1.78 14.64
N SER A 157 -16.55 1.45 14.71
CA SER A 157 -17.28 0.70 13.68
C SER A 157 -18.31 1.57 12.94
N VAL A 158 -18.22 2.89 13.06
CA VAL A 158 -19.04 3.83 12.29
C VAL A 158 -18.90 3.54 10.79
N TYR A 159 -20.01 3.73 10.06
CA TYR A 159 -20.15 3.18 8.73
C TYR A 159 -19.02 3.61 7.77
N MET A 160 -18.63 4.89 7.79
CA MET A 160 -17.63 5.44 6.88
C MET A 160 -16.26 4.74 7.01
N VAL A 161 -15.77 4.57 8.24
CA VAL A 161 -14.46 3.94 8.47
C VAL A 161 -14.51 2.41 8.38
N ARG A 162 -15.68 1.80 8.57
CA ARG A 162 -15.88 0.35 8.53
C ARG A 162 -16.15 -0.19 7.12
N LYS A 163 -16.87 0.57 6.30
CA LYS A 163 -17.30 0.17 4.94
C LYS A 163 -16.51 0.84 3.82
N GLY A 164 -15.61 1.78 4.13
CA GLY A 164 -14.66 2.30 3.16
C GLY A 164 -13.87 1.19 2.47
N THR A 165 -13.51 1.39 1.20
CA THR A 165 -12.73 0.41 0.41
C THR A 165 -11.30 0.87 0.15
N VAL A 166 -10.90 1.96 0.81
CA VAL A 166 -9.57 2.58 0.79
C VAL A 166 -9.25 2.99 2.23
N PRO A 167 -8.01 3.39 2.58
CA PRO A 167 -7.75 3.90 3.91
C PRO A 167 -8.71 5.04 4.26
N SER A 168 -9.46 4.85 5.34
CA SER A 168 -10.61 5.67 5.69
C SER A 168 -10.54 6.10 7.14
N ILE A 169 -10.72 7.39 7.38
CA ILE A 169 -10.78 7.98 8.73
C ILE A 169 -12.01 8.86 8.87
N LEU A 170 -12.44 9.08 10.12
CA LEU A 170 -13.45 10.08 10.44
C LEU A 170 -12.85 11.04 11.48
N VAL A 171 -12.71 12.31 11.10
CA VAL A 171 -12.18 13.36 11.95
C VAL A 171 -13.33 13.99 12.72
N GLU A 172 -13.30 13.86 14.04
CA GLU A 172 -14.16 14.60 14.94
C GLU A 172 -13.42 15.87 15.34
N THR A 173 -13.80 17.00 14.74
CA THR A 173 -13.06 18.26 14.87
C THR A 173 -13.05 18.74 16.32
N ALA A 174 -14.19 19.14 16.84
CA ALA A 174 -14.37 19.53 18.24
C ALA A 174 -15.82 19.26 18.67
N PHE A 175 -16.14 19.43 19.96
CA PHE A 175 -17.47 19.11 20.48
C PHE A 175 -18.44 20.30 20.36
N VAL A 176 -19.45 20.22 19.50
CA VAL A 176 -20.49 21.27 19.38
C VAL A 176 -21.32 21.42 20.67
N SER A 177 -21.34 20.38 21.51
CA SER A 177 -22.01 20.37 22.82
C SER A 177 -21.23 21.07 23.94
N ASN A 178 -19.97 21.43 23.72
CA ASN A 178 -19.12 22.12 24.69
C ASN A 178 -18.99 23.61 24.36
N TRP A 179 -19.12 24.47 25.37
CA TRP A 179 -19.11 25.93 25.17
C TRP A 179 -17.82 26.49 24.57
N ASN A 180 -16.65 25.98 24.99
CA ASN A 180 -15.37 26.48 24.50
C ASN A 180 -15.12 26.02 23.05
N ASP A 181 -15.35 24.74 22.79
CA ASP A 181 -15.24 24.17 21.44
C ASP A 181 -16.26 24.79 20.49
N ALA A 182 -17.51 24.98 20.91
CA ALA A 182 -18.53 25.67 20.11
C ALA A 182 -18.11 27.11 19.75
N THR A 183 -17.43 27.81 20.66
CA THR A 183 -16.87 29.15 20.39
C THR A 183 -15.77 29.09 19.33
N ILE A 184 -14.89 28.07 19.40
CA ILE A 184 -13.87 27.80 18.39
C ILE A 184 -14.52 27.47 17.04
N LEU A 185 -15.53 26.61 17.02
CA LEU A 185 -16.22 26.20 15.81
C LEU A 185 -17.06 27.33 15.20
N ALA A 186 -17.54 28.29 15.99
CA ALA A 186 -18.24 29.48 15.49
C ALA A 186 -17.30 30.47 14.78
N ASP A 187 -16.01 30.51 15.14
CA ASP A 187 -15.02 31.41 14.58
C ASP A 187 -14.44 30.87 13.25
N GLU A 188 -14.58 31.64 12.17
CA GLU A 188 -14.10 31.26 10.84
C GLU A 188 -12.58 31.09 10.76
N SER A 189 -11.82 31.94 11.45
CA SER A 189 -10.35 31.85 11.47
C SER A 189 -9.90 30.57 12.16
N LYS A 190 -10.63 30.14 13.20
CA LYS A 190 -10.39 28.89 13.91
C LYS A 190 -10.78 27.67 13.07
N ARG A 191 -11.91 27.71 12.36
CA ARG A 191 -12.25 26.66 11.37
C ARG A 191 -11.19 26.53 10.27
N LYS A 192 -10.60 27.66 9.83
CA LYS A 192 -9.46 27.63 8.90
C LYS A 192 -8.22 26.99 9.51
N GLN A 193 -7.92 27.22 10.78
CA GLN A 193 -6.82 26.52 11.48
C GLN A 193 -7.07 25.01 11.60
N ILE A 194 -8.30 24.60 11.91
CA ILE A 194 -8.71 23.18 11.92
C ILE A 194 -8.49 22.55 10.54
N ALA A 195 -9.01 23.19 9.49
CA ALA A 195 -8.83 22.71 8.11
C ALA A 195 -7.35 22.63 7.72
N GLN A 196 -6.52 23.61 8.12
CA GLN A 196 -5.09 23.59 7.87
C GLN A 196 -4.39 22.40 8.52
N GLY A 197 -4.69 22.11 9.79
CA GLY A 197 -4.10 20.97 10.50
C GLY A 197 -4.48 19.63 9.86
N ILE A 198 -5.75 19.47 9.50
CA ILE A 198 -6.24 18.27 8.80
C ILE A 198 -5.55 18.12 7.43
N ALA A 199 -5.50 19.20 6.64
CA ALA A 199 -4.86 19.19 5.32
C ALA A 199 -3.35 18.88 5.41
N ASN A 200 -2.63 19.46 6.37
CA ASN A 200 -1.21 19.17 6.62
C ASN A 200 -0.98 17.69 6.91
N GLY A 201 -1.83 17.10 7.74
CA GLY A 201 -1.82 15.67 8.05
C GLY A 201 -2.00 14.78 6.82
N ILE A 202 -2.98 15.11 5.98
CA ILE A 202 -3.24 14.40 4.73
C ILE A 202 -2.04 14.54 3.78
N ILE A 203 -1.53 15.76 3.56
CA ILE A 203 -0.36 16.02 2.71
C ILE A 203 0.84 15.21 3.18
N LYS A 204 1.14 15.25 4.49
CA LYS A 204 2.25 14.49 5.09
C LYS A 204 2.10 13.00 4.87
N TYR A 205 0.89 12.46 5.02
CA TYR A 205 0.64 11.05 4.76
C TYR A 205 0.86 10.67 3.29
N THR A 206 0.43 11.52 2.34
CA THR A 206 0.60 11.23 0.90
C THR A 206 2.06 11.19 0.44
N GLN A 207 3.00 11.70 1.24
CA GLN A 207 4.44 11.63 0.97
C GLN A 207 5.06 10.28 1.41
N ILE A 208 4.33 9.43 2.13
CA ILE A 208 4.82 8.12 2.55
C ILE A 208 4.81 7.16 1.35
N ILE A 209 5.99 6.76 0.90
CA ILE A 209 6.14 5.71 -0.12
C ILE A 209 5.80 4.35 0.52
N PHE A 210 4.83 3.66 -0.10
CA PHE A 210 4.29 2.36 0.31
C PHE A 210 3.88 2.33 1.80
N PRO A 211 2.77 2.97 2.17
CA PRO A 211 2.28 3.01 3.55
C PRO A 211 2.07 1.61 4.17
N ASP A 212 1.72 0.63 3.34
CA ASP A 212 1.55 -0.78 3.71
C ASP A 212 2.86 -1.48 4.12
N THR A 213 4.00 -0.82 3.97
CA THR A 213 5.32 -1.36 4.36
C THR A 213 5.89 -0.70 5.60
N VAL A 214 5.28 0.34 6.18
CA VAL A 214 5.89 1.15 7.27
C VAL A 214 6.39 0.32 8.46
N ASN A 215 5.64 -0.73 8.83
CA ASN A 215 6.02 -1.65 9.91
C ASN A 215 6.42 -3.04 9.41
N HIS A 216 6.77 -3.16 8.12
CA HIS A 216 7.10 -4.44 7.49
C HIS A 216 8.61 -4.70 7.56
N TRP A 217 9.01 -5.92 7.92
CA TRP A 217 10.43 -6.30 8.08
C TRP A 217 11.27 -6.10 6.81
N ALA A 218 10.65 -6.20 5.63
CA ALA A 218 11.30 -6.00 4.33
C ALA A 218 11.32 -4.54 3.84
N ARG A 219 10.82 -3.57 4.62
CA ARG A 219 10.63 -2.18 4.16
C ARG A 219 11.88 -1.58 3.54
N GLU A 220 13.01 -1.66 4.23
CA GLU A 220 14.27 -1.05 3.77
C GLU A 220 14.71 -1.63 2.42
N SER A 221 14.64 -2.95 2.26
CA SER A 221 14.93 -3.61 0.98
C SER A 221 13.94 -3.18 -0.10
N ILE A 222 12.64 -3.09 0.21
CA ILE A 222 11.60 -2.64 -0.74
C ILE A 222 11.89 -1.21 -1.22
N LEU A 223 12.20 -0.30 -0.30
CA LEU A 223 12.50 1.10 -0.63
C LEU A 223 13.80 1.22 -1.44
N GLU A 224 14.85 0.48 -1.10
CA GLU A 224 16.10 0.48 -1.86
C GLU A 224 15.90 -0.08 -3.27
N MET A 225 15.12 -1.15 -3.43
CA MET A 225 14.82 -1.72 -4.75
C MET A 225 13.93 -0.78 -5.57
N ASN A 226 13.00 -0.06 -4.93
CA ASN A 226 12.20 0.95 -5.58
C ASN A 226 13.02 2.16 -6.04
N LYS A 227 13.95 2.63 -5.20
CA LYS A 227 14.88 3.73 -5.52
C LYS A 227 15.74 3.43 -6.75
N ARG A 228 16.08 2.17 -6.99
CA ARG A 228 16.81 1.71 -8.18
C ARG A 228 15.95 1.54 -9.42
N GLY A 229 14.63 1.69 -9.28
CA GLY A 229 13.66 1.37 -10.32
C GLY A 229 13.46 -0.13 -10.53
N TRP A 230 14.01 -0.99 -9.68
CA TRP A 230 13.91 -2.45 -9.84
C TRP A 230 12.53 -2.96 -9.40
N LEU A 231 11.98 -2.41 -8.31
CA LEU A 231 10.64 -2.76 -7.84
C LEU A 231 9.67 -1.60 -7.94
N SER A 232 8.44 -1.93 -8.33
CA SER A 232 7.31 -1.02 -8.33
C SER A 232 6.16 -1.61 -7.50
N GLY A 233 5.34 -0.72 -6.96
CA GLY A 233 4.09 -1.07 -6.31
C GLY A 233 2.90 -0.99 -7.26
N TYR A 234 1.71 -1.17 -6.69
CA TYR A 234 0.41 -0.98 -7.30
C TYR A 234 -0.21 0.30 -6.72
N ARG A 235 -0.34 1.35 -7.53
CA ARG A 235 -0.65 2.71 -7.07
C ARG A 235 0.35 3.15 -6.00
N ASN A 236 -0.12 3.47 -4.79
CA ASN A 236 0.66 3.90 -3.65
C ASN A 236 1.02 2.75 -2.67
N TYR A 237 0.77 1.48 -3.01
CA TYR A 237 1.06 0.32 -2.15
C TYR A 237 2.06 -0.65 -2.77
N TYR A 238 2.85 -1.36 -1.97
CA TYR A 238 3.77 -2.38 -2.48
C TYR A 238 3.19 -3.80 -2.50
N GLN A 239 2.29 -4.09 -1.55
CA GLN A 239 1.70 -5.39 -1.24
C GLN A 239 2.75 -6.46 -0.88
N PRO A 240 3.53 -6.27 0.21
CA PRO A 240 4.68 -7.11 0.54
C PRO A 240 4.34 -8.59 0.80
N ASN A 241 3.11 -8.87 1.24
CA ASN A 241 2.64 -10.22 1.59
C ASN A 241 1.89 -10.91 0.45
N ASN A 242 1.74 -10.26 -0.71
CA ASN A 242 1.13 -10.92 -1.85
C ASN A 242 2.13 -11.92 -2.47
N PRO A 243 1.64 -13.09 -2.93
CA PRO A 243 2.37 -13.98 -3.81
C PRO A 243 3.00 -13.25 -5.00
N LEU A 244 4.24 -13.59 -5.32
CA LEU A 244 4.89 -13.19 -6.58
C LEU A 244 4.48 -14.18 -7.67
N THR A 245 3.93 -13.70 -8.77
CA THR A 245 3.63 -14.53 -9.96
C THR A 245 4.89 -14.79 -10.79
N ARG A 246 4.85 -15.84 -11.61
CA ARG A 246 5.95 -16.16 -12.53
C ARG A 246 6.22 -15.03 -13.53
N ALA A 247 5.17 -14.37 -14.03
CA ALA A 247 5.27 -13.21 -14.91
C ALA A 247 5.91 -12.01 -14.21
N GLU A 248 5.52 -11.71 -12.96
CA GLU A 248 6.16 -10.65 -12.16
C GLU A 248 7.63 -10.95 -11.91
N PHE A 249 7.98 -12.19 -11.55
CA PHE A 249 9.36 -12.60 -11.36
C PHE A 249 10.21 -12.36 -12.61
N ILE A 250 9.74 -12.81 -13.78
CA ILE A 250 10.51 -12.70 -15.02
C ILE A 250 10.65 -11.26 -15.50
N SER A 251 9.58 -10.47 -15.41
CA SER A 251 9.62 -9.05 -15.76
C SER A 251 10.56 -8.29 -14.82
N LEU A 252 10.60 -8.66 -13.53
CA LEU A 252 11.56 -8.14 -12.56
C LEU A 252 12.99 -8.54 -12.92
N MET A 253 13.25 -9.81 -13.25
CA MET A 253 14.59 -10.28 -13.64
C MET A 253 15.07 -9.57 -14.91
N ASN A 254 14.21 -9.36 -15.91
CA ASN A 254 14.58 -8.60 -17.10
C ASN A 254 14.97 -7.16 -16.73
N ARG A 255 14.25 -6.53 -15.80
CA ARG A 255 14.58 -5.17 -15.33
C ARG A 255 15.91 -5.10 -14.59
N VAL A 256 16.26 -6.13 -13.83
CA VAL A 256 17.50 -6.19 -13.03
C VAL A 256 18.71 -6.50 -13.91
N PHE A 257 18.60 -7.50 -14.78
CA PHE A 257 19.74 -8.06 -15.52
C PHE A 257 19.82 -7.60 -16.98
N ASP A 258 18.79 -6.94 -17.49
CA ASP A 258 18.67 -6.50 -18.89
C ASP A 258 18.91 -7.67 -19.86
N PHE A 259 17.88 -8.46 -20.10
CA PHE A 259 17.97 -9.71 -20.87
C PHE A 259 18.51 -9.51 -22.28
N ASP A 260 18.40 -8.31 -22.85
CA ASP A 260 18.95 -8.02 -24.19
C ASP A 260 20.49 -7.99 -24.20
N LYS A 261 21.13 -7.93 -23.03
CA LYS A 261 22.60 -7.94 -22.86
C LYS A 261 23.17 -9.30 -22.49
N LEU A 262 22.32 -10.29 -22.20
CA LEU A 262 22.76 -11.61 -21.76
C LEU A 262 23.02 -12.53 -22.95
N GLU A 263 24.05 -13.37 -22.81
CA GLU A 263 24.26 -14.49 -23.74
C GLU A 263 23.24 -15.59 -23.46
N SER A 264 22.73 -16.25 -24.52
CA SER A 264 21.82 -17.39 -24.37
C SER A 264 22.50 -18.52 -23.61
N ILE A 265 21.81 -19.08 -22.61
CA ILE A 265 22.26 -20.21 -21.81
C ILE A 265 21.67 -21.54 -22.30
N GLY A 266 20.90 -21.55 -23.39
CA GLY A 266 20.22 -22.73 -23.92
C GLY A 266 20.22 -22.82 -25.45
N THR A 267 19.51 -23.81 -25.99
CA THR A 267 19.30 -23.94 -27.44
C THR A 267 18.41 -22.79 -27.93
N ASN A 268 18.75 -22.17 -29.06
CA ASN A 268 18.00 -21.07 -29.69
C ASN A 268 16.65 -21.53 -30.29
N GLU A 269 15.91 -22.40 -29.60
CA GLU A 269 14.60 -22.86 -30.05
C GLU A 269 13.52 -21.85 -29.66
N SER A 270 12.73 -21.43 -30.65
CA SER A 270 11.58 -20.56 -30.45
C SER A 270 10.49 -21.33 -29.72
N HIS A 271 10.40 -21.17 -28.40
CA HIS A 271 9.32 -21.72 -27.59
C HIS A 271 8.08 -20.84 -27.71
N VAL A 272 6.93 -21.45 -28.01
CA VAL A 272 5.62 -20.76 -28.00
C VAL A 272 4.78 -21.40 -26.91
N PHE A 273 4.31 -20.60 -25.96
CA PHE A 273 3.47 -21.08 -24.86
C PHE A 273 1.98 -20.87 -25.19
N PRO A 274 1.14 -21.92 -25.19
CA PRO A 274 -0.27 -21.83 -25.57
C PRO A 274 -1.12 -21.02 -24.58
N ASP A 275 -0.65 -20.88 -23.34
CA ASP A 275 -1.31 -20.13 -22.26
C ASP A 275 -0.80 -18.68 -22.13
N LEU A 276 0.08 -18.23 -23.02
CA LEU A 276 0.62 -16.87 -23.02
C LEU A 276 0.14 -16.07 -24.24
N SER A 277 -0.91 -15.28 -24.04
CA SER A 277 -1.42 -14.36 -25.06
C SER A 277 -0.42 -13.26 -25.40
N GLN A 278 -0.31 -12.87 -26.67
CA GLN A 278 0.49 -11.71 -27.12
C GLN A 278 0.05 -10.37 -26.48
N LYS A 279 -1.18 -10.30 -25.97
CA LYS A 279 -1.71 -9.13 -25.25
C LYS A 279 -1.38 -9.15 -23.75
N HIS A 280 -0.83 -10.25 -23.24
CA HIS A 280 -0.43 -10.35 -21.85
C HIS A 280 0.67 -9.32 -21.56
N TRP A 281 0.56 -8.59 -20.46
CA TRP A 281 1.45 -7.46 -20.13
C TRP A 281 2.93 -7.89 -20.04
N ALA A 282 3.20 -9.11 -19.58
CA ALA A 282 4.54 -9.70 -19.48
C ALA A 282 5.01 -10.46 -20.73
N TYR A 283 4.24 -10.46 -21.84
CA TYR A 283 4.53 -11.30 -23.01
C TYR A 283 5.97 -11.12 -23.49
N GLN A 284 6.40 -9.86 -23.68
CA GLN A 284 7.74 -9.56 -24.19
C GLN A 284 8.84 -10.05 -23.25
N ASP A 285 8.70 -9.83 -21.94
CA ASP A 285 9.69 -10.24 -20.94
C ASP A 285 9.79 -11.77 -20.84
N VAL A 286 8.65 -12.47 -20.87
CA VAL A 286 8.60 -13.94 -20.87
C VAL A 286 9.25 -14.52 -22.13
N MET A 287 8.95 -13.97 -23.31
CA MET A 287 9.56 -14.45 -24.56
C MET A 287 11.07 -14.19 -24.61
N LYS A 288 11.56 -13.07 -24.04
CA LYS A 288 13.00 -12.83 -23.87
C LYS A 288 13.65 -13.87 -22.94
N GLY A 289 13.03 -14.13 -21.79
CA GLY A 289 13.51 -15.15 -20.85
C GLY A 289 13.55 -16.55 -21.47
N ALA A 290 12.52 -16.91 -22.26
CA ALA A 290 12.49 -18.18 -22.98
C ALA A 290 13.57 -18.28 -24.05
N LYS A 291 13.80 -17.22 -24.82
CA LYS A 291 14.89 -17.16 -25.82
C LYS A 291 16.27 -17.31 -25.20
N LEU A 292 16.46 -16.80 -23.98
CA LEU A 292 17.71 -16.99 -23.23
C LEU A 292 17.87 -18.41 -22.70
N GLY A 293 16.83 -19.25 -22.71
CA GLY A 293 16.85 -20.57 -22.08
C GLY A 293 16.58 -20.55 -20.57
N LEU A 294 16.22 -19.39 -20.00
CA LEU A 294 15.83 -19.27 -18.59
C LEU A 294 14.47 -19.90 -18.32
N LEU A 295 13.59 -19.93 -19.31
CA LEU A 295 12.23 -20.44 -19.20
C LEU A 295 11.97 -21.54 -20.22
N GLN A 296 11.86 -22.78 -19.75
CA GLN A 296 11.51 -23.92 -20.60
C GLN A 296 10.00 -24.20 -20.60
N GLY A 297 9.26 -23.69 -19.61
CA GLY A 297 7.86 -24.05 -19.39
C GLY A 297 7.68 -25.36 -18.62
N TYR A 298 6.46 -25.87 -18.61
CA TYR A 298 6.07 -27.12 -17.98
C TYR A 298 5.98 -28.25 -19.03
N PRO A 299 5.96 -29.53 -18.61
CA PRO A 299 5.87 -30.67 -19.55
C PRO A 299 4.63 -30.68 -20.45
N ASP A 300 3.56 -29.97 -20.06
CA ASP A 300 2.35 -29.76 -20.85
C ASP A 300 2.48 -28.63 -21.90
N GLY A 301 3.67 -28.03 -22.02
CA GLY A 301 3.98 -26.93 -22.93
C GLY A 301 3.56 -25.54 -22.42
N THR A 302 2.99 -25.43 -21.22
CA THR A 302 2.53 -24.15 -20.65
C THR A 302 3.66 -23.37 -19.95
N ILE A 303 3.45 -22.08 -19.69
CA ILE A 303 4.36 -21.26 -18.85
C ILE A 303 3.74 -20.80 -17.52
N ARG A 304 2.41 -20.80 -17.43
CA ARG A 304 1.60 -20.43 -16.25
C ARG A 304 1.97 -19.04 -15.69
N PRO A 305 1.84 -17.97 -16.50
CA PRO A 305 2.40 -16.66 -16.19
C PRO A 305 1.82 -16.05 -14.91
N ASP A 306 0.52 -16.21 -14.67
CA ASP A 306 -0.18 -15.64 -13.52
C ASP A 306 -0.20 -16.55 -12.29
N THR A 307 0.46 -17.72 -12.36
CA THR A 307 0.56 -18.62 -11.21
C THR A 307 1.69 -18.14 -10.29
N PRO A 308 1.50 -18.18 -8.96
CA PRO A 308 2.57 -17.90 -8.00
C PRO A 308 3.81 -18.77 -8.23
N ILE A 309 4.99 -18.15 -8.22
CA ILE A 309 6.27 -18.87 -8.31
C ILE A 309 6.66 -19.39 -6.92
N SER A 310 7.21 -20.61 -6.86
CA SER A 310 7.72 -21.17 -5.62
C SER A 310 9.10 -20.61 -5.23
N ARG A 311 9.47 -20.75 -3.96
CA ARG A 311 10.80 -20.39 -3.45
C ARG A 311 11.91 -21.20 -4.15
N GLY A 312 11.68 -22.48 -4.43
CA GLY A 312 12.62 -23.35 -5.14
C GLY A 312 12.81 -22.95 -6.61
N GLU A 313 11.72 -22.63 -7.32
CA GLU A 313 11.79 -22.08 -8.69
C GLU A 313 12.50 -20.73 -8.72
N THR A 314 12.20 -19.86 -7.76
CA THR A 314 12.87 -18.56 -7.63
C THR A 314 14.37 -18.75 -7.45
N ALA A 315 14.80 -19.63 -6.54
CA ALA A 315 16.21 -19.91 -6.31
C ALA A 315 16.89 -20.47 -7.57
N TYR A 316 16.28 -21.45 -8.23
CA TYR A 316 16.82 -22.04 -9.44
C TYR A 316 17.01 -21.02 -10.57
N LEU A 317 15.94 -20.28 -10.92
CA LEU A 317 15.98 -19.31 -12.01
C LEU A 317 16.93 -18.14 -11.71
N PHE A 318 16.97 -17.68 -10.45
CA PHE A 318 17.90 -16.63 -10.05
C PHE A 318 19.35 -17.10 -10.13
N ASN A 319 19.64 -18.34 -9.74
CA ASN A 319 20.99 -18.89 -9.83
C ASN A 319 21.46 -19.04 -11.28
N LEU A 320 20.57 -19.37 -12.23
CA LEU A 320 20.92 -19.38 -13.65
C LEU A 320 21.41 -18.01 -14.16
N LEU A 321 20.85 -16.93 -13.63
CA LEU A 321 21.20 -15.56 -14.03
C LEU A 321 22.55 -15.12 -13.44
N ILE A 322 22.79 -15.41 -12.16
CA ILE A 322 23.99 -14.89 -11.48
C ILE A 322 25.17 -15.87 -11.48
N LYS A 323 24.91 -17.15 -11.77
CA LYS A 323 25.89 -18.25 -11.74
C LYS A 323 26.69 -18.26 -10.44
N ALA A 324 26.01 -18.28 -9.28
CA ALA A 324 26.72 -18.34 -8.00
C ALA A 324 27.53 -19.65 -7.96
N SER A 325 28.86 -19.53 -7.93
CA SER A 325 29.76 -20.69 -7.95
C SER A 325 29.58 -21.57 -6.72
N ASP A 326 29.57 -22.88 -6.95
CA ASP A 326 29.69 -23.89 -5.91
C ASP A 326 31.14 -23.91 -5.40
N ASN A 327 31.42 -23.23 -4.29
CA ASN A 327 32.67 -23.44 -3.55
C ASN A 327 32.58 -24.75 -2.76
N ASN A 328 32.40 -25.83 -3.51
CA ASN A 328 32.83 -27.20 -3.26
C ASN A 328 32.98 -27.58 -1.78
N THR A 329 31.86 -27.59 -1.07
CA THR A 329 31.56 -28.58 -0.05
C THR A 329 30.05 -28.58 0.05
N ARG A 330 29.40 -29.60 -0.54
CA ARG A 330 27.99 -29.87 -0.26
C ARG A 330 27.83 -29.95 1.25
N THR A 331 27.41 -28.85 1.88
CA THR A 331 26.80 -28.92 3.21
C THR A 331 25.38 -29.45 3.01
N SER A 332 25.29 -30.68 2.48
CA SER A 332 24.06 -31.44 2.48
C SER A 332 23.66 -31.61 3.94
N ASP A 333 22.37 -31.43 4.21
CA ASP A 333 21.69 -31.64 5.48
C ASP A 333 21.48 -30.40 6.36
N ARG A 334 21.65 -29.17 5.83
CA ARG A 334 21.21 -27.96 6.57
C ARG A 334 19.70 -27.81 6.62
N PHE A 335 19.03 -28.05 5.50
CA PHE A 335 17.58 -28.00 5.42
C PHE A 335 17.03 -29.42 5.29
N SER A 336 16.15 -29.81 6.20
CA SER A 336 15.55 -31.14 6.21
C SER A 336 14.61 -31.39 5.03
N ASP A 337 14.14 -30.32 4.38
CA ASP A 337 13.21 -30.34 3.26
C ASP A 337 13.86 -30.01 1.90
N VAL A 338 15.21 -30.03 1.83
CA VAL A 338 15.98 -29.86 0.58
C VAL A 338 16.94 -31.05 0.43
N PRO A 339 16.42 -32.24 0.05
CA PRO A 339 17.27 -33.40 -0.20
C PRO A 339 18.16 -33.15 -1.43
N SER A 340 19.31 -33.84 -1.48
CA SER A 340 20.34 -33.60 -2.48
C SER A 340 19.93 -33.93 -3.92
N ASP A 341 18.87 -34.70 -4.11
CA ASP A 341 18.28 -35.06 -5.39
C ASP A 341 17.14 -34.12 -5.82
N LEU A 342 16.74 -33.15 -4.98
CA LEU A 342 15.80 -32.12 -5.38
C LEU A 342 16.42 -31.27 -6.50
N TRP A 343 15.69 -31.11 -7.60
CA TRP A 343 16.15 -30.40 -8.81
C TRP A 343 16.64 -28.96 -8.56
N SER A 344 16.12 -28.28 -7.53
CA SER A 344 16.54 -26.93 -7.14
C SER A 344 17.57 -26.91 -6.00
N ALA A 345 17.98 -28.05 -5.45
CA ALA A 345 18.85 -28.13 -4.27
C ALA A 345 20.17 -27.38 -4.47
N GLU A 346 20.84 -27.62 -5.60
CA GLU A 346 22.12 -26.98 -5.91
C GLU A 346 22.00 -25.45 -5.91
N ALA A 347 20.98 -24.91 -6.60
CA ALA A 347 20.74 -23.48 -6.64
C ALA A 347 20.38 -22.90 -5.26
N ILE A 348 19.58 -23.62 -4.47
CA ILE A 348 19.22 -23.19 -3.11
C ILE A 348 20.46 -23.05 -2.24
N TYR A 349 21.33 -24.07 -2.22
CA TYR A 349 22.54 -24.05 -1.40
C TYR A 349 23.55 -23.02 -1.91
N ALA A 350 23.75 -22.90 -3.23
CA ALA A 350 24.64 -21.88 -3.81
C ALA A 350 24.23 -20.45 -3.42
N LEU A 351 22.93 -20.13 -3.52
CA LEU A 351 22.42 -18.81 -3.12
C LEU A 351 22.46 -18.60 -1.59
N TYR A 352 22.29 -19.67 -0.81
CA TYR A 352 22.35 -19.61 0.63
C TYR A 352 23.78 -19.33 1.11
N ASP A 353 24.76 -20.06 0.58
CA ASP A 353 26.18 -19.90 0.93
C ASP A 353 26.71 -18.54 0.45
N ALA A 354 26.18 -18.00 -0.64
CA ALA A 354 26.44 -16.63 -1.08
C ALA A 354 25.76 -15.56 -0.20
N GLY A 355 24.92 -15.94 0.77
CA GLY A 355 24.17 -15.02 1.63
C GLY A 355 23.03 -14.27 0.91
N ILE A 356 22.60 -14.75 -0.25
CA ILE A 356 21.58 -14.12 -1.10
C ILE A 356 20.17 -14.55 -0.67
N ILE A 357 19.99 -15.81 -0.28
CA ILE A 357 18.71 -16.35 0.20
C ILE A 357 18.87 -17.00 1.58
N ASN A 358 17.82 -16.98 2.39
CA ASN A 358 17.79 -17.68 3.68
C ASN A 358 16.73 -18.79 3.65
N GLY A 359 16.87 -19.74 4.57
CA GLY A 359 15.80 -20.66 4.95
C GLY A 359 14.54 -19.93 5.42
N TYR A 360 13.41 -20.63 5.36
CA TYR A 360 12.15 -20.15 5.93
C TYR A 360 12.22 -20.13 7.46
N ASN A 361 12.94 -21.09 8.03
CA ASN A 361 13.41 -21.10 9.41
C ASN A 361 14.83 -21.69 9.48
N GLN A 362 15.31 -22.01 10.69
CA GLN A 362 16.68 -22.54 10.87
C GLN A 362 16.89 -23.92 10.23
N ASN A 363 15.85 -24.74 10.09
CA ASN A 363 15.94 -26.13 9.67
C ASN A 363 15.22 -26.42 8.34
N GLU A 364 14.43 -25.49 7.82
CA GLU A 364 13.62 -25.68 6.61
C GLU A 364 13.75 -24.51 5.64
N PHE A 365 13.84 -24.81 4.35
CA PHE A 365 13.86 -23.83 3.27
C PHE A 365 12.47 -23.56 2.68
N LYS A 366 11.57 -24.55 2.73
CA LYS A 366 10.24 -24.59 2.11
C LYS A 366 10.27 -24.35 0.59
N PRO A 367 10.91 -25.24 -0.20
CA PRO A 367 11.09 -25.01 -1.64
C PRO A 367 9.77 -24.94 -2.41
N ASN A 368 8.73 -25.65 -1.97
CA ASN A 368 7.41 -25.66 -2.60
C ASN A 368 6.48 -24.54 -2.11
N TYR A 369 6.90 -23.73 -1.13
CA TYR A 369 6.10 -22.60 -0.69
C TYR A 369 6.19 -21.48 -1.71
N THR A 370 5.09 -20.75 -1.87
CA THR A 370 5.02 -19.55 -2.69
C THR A 370 6.02 -18.49 -2.23
N MET A 371 6.74 -17.90 -3.18
CA MET A 371 7.60 -16.74 -2.94
C MET A 371 6.74 -15.48 -2.80
N LEU A 372 6.94 -14.71 -1.73
CA LEU A 372 6.26 -13.43 -1.53
C LEU A 372 7.03 -12.28 -2.18
N ARG A 373 6.31 -11.21 -2.54
CA ARG A 373 6.90 -9.96 -3.07
C ARG A 373 7.94 -9.36 -2.13
N SER A 374 7.76 -9.46 -0.81
CA SER A 374 8.74 -8.99 0.18
C SER A 374 10.02 -9.83 0.23
N GLU A 375 9.91 -11.15 0.12
CA GLU A 375 11.05 -12.05 0.09
C GLU A 375 11.91 -11.78 -1.15
N MET A 376 11.28 -11.51 -2.29
CA MET A 376 11.98 -11.15 -3.53
C MET A 376 12.74 -9.82 -3.40
N ALA A 377 12.15 -8.83 -2.74
CA ALA A 377 12.82 -7.55 -2.47
C ALA A 377 14.09 -7.74 -1.63
N VAL A 378 14.01 -8.59 -0.60
CA VAL A 378 15.14 -8.88 0.29
C VAL A 378 16.21 -9.70 -0.42
N LEU A 379 15.82 -10.67 -1.26
CA LEU A 379 16.75 -11.43 -2.10
C LEU A 379 17.56 -10.50 -3.01
N LEU A 380 16.90 -9.57 -3.71
CA LEU A 380 17.57 -8.59 -4.57
C LEU A 380 18.50 -7.65 -3.80
N ASP A 381 18.08 -7.18 -2.64
CA ASP A 381 18.90 -6.33 -1.77
C ASP A 381 20.15 -7.07 -1.26
N ARG A 382 20.03 -8.36 -0.91
CA ARG A 382 21.19 -9.18 -0.55
C ARG A 382 22.11 -9.42 -1.73
N TYR A 383 21.56 -9.76 -2.90
CA TYR A 383 22.34 -9.87 -4.13
C TYR A 383 23.13 -8.59 -4.40
N LEU A 384 22.52 -7.42 -4.30
CA LEU A 384 23.22 -6.14 -4.46
C LEU A 384 24.36 -5.94 -3.46
N LYS A 385 24.22 -6.44 -2.24
CA LYS A 385 25.27 -6.37 -1.22
C LYS A 385 26.43 -7.31 -1.52
N THR A 386 26.24 -8.39 -2.27
CA THR A 386 27.35 -9.28 -2.70
C THR A 386 28.15 -8.73 -3.89
N GLN A 387 27.63 -7.73 -4.60
CA GLN A 387 28.31 -7.07 -5.73
C GLN A 387 29.21 -5.90 -5.31
N LYS A 388 29.26 -5.57 -4.01
CA LYS A 388 30.11 -4.52 -3.45
C LYS A 388 31.34 -5.16 -2.80
#